data_AF-A0A0H5NNR6-F1
#
_entry.id   AF-A0A0H5NNR6-F1
#
_cell.length_a   1.000
_cell.length_b   1.000
_cell.length_c   1.000
_cell.angle_alpha   90.00
_cell.angle_beta   90.00
_cell.angle_gamma   90.00
#
_symmetry.space_group_name_H-M   'P 1'
#
loop_
_entity.id
_entity.type
_entity.pdbx_description
1 polymer ?
#
loop_
_entity_poly.entity_id
_entity_poly.type
_entity_poly.pdbx_seq_one_letter_code
_entity_poly.pdbx_strand_id
1 'polypeptide(L)' 'MTDHHPTHHRDARQRRVIVIGAGMAGLATALRLHRDGWDVLVVERARLAAAAATW' A
#
# COMPACT_ATOMS: atom_id res chain seq x y z
N MET A 1 5.14 11.61 -18.77
CA MET A 1 4.96 11.77 -17.31
C MET A 1 3.54 11.35 -16.99
N THR A 2 3.24 10.05 -17.10
CA THR A 2 1.87 9.54 -16.99
C THR A 2 1.47 9.54 -15.52
N ASP A 3 0.43 10.29 -15.18
CA ASP A 3 -0.24 10.15 -13.89
C ASP A 3 -0.70 8.70 -13.74
N HIS A 4 0.06 7.91 -12.99
CA HIS A 4 -0.45 6.67 -12.40
C HIS A 4 -1.43 7.07 -11.29
N HIS A 5 -2.62 7.52 -11.69
CA HIS A 5 -3.76 7.58 -10.81
C HIS A 5 -4.39 6.18 -10.84
N PRO A 6 -4.18 5.32 -9.81
CA PRO A 6 -4.85 4.02 -9.76
C PRO A 6 -6.35 4.29 -9.64
N THR A 7 -7.05 4.22 -10.77
CA THR A 7 -8.50 4.20 -10.78
C THR A 7 -8.92 2.85 -10.19
N HIS A 8 -9.14 2.81 -8.87
CA HIS A 8 -9.84 1.70 -8.24
C HIS A 8 -11.23 1.61 -8.88
N HIS A 9 -11.36 0.73 -9.88
CA HIS A 9 -12.63 0.38 -10.46
C HIS A 9 -13.49 -0.15 -9.32
N ARG A 10 -14.56 0.59 -8.97
CA ARG A 10 -15.38 0.36 -7.78
C ARG A 10 -16.26 -0.88 -7.96
N ASP A 11 -15.64 -2.05 -7.89
CA ASP A 11 -16.36 -3.32 -7.84
C ASP A 11 -17.02 -3.46 -6.47
N ALA A 12 -18.34 -3.28 -6.42
CA ALA A 12 -19.14 -3.31 -5.19
C ALA A 12 -19.06 -4.64 -4.40
N ARG A 13 -18.38 -5.66 -4.94
CA ARG A 13 -18.24 -7.01 -4.37
C ARG A 13 -16.82 -7.34 -3.89
N GLN A 14 -15.81 -6.51 -4.19
CA GLN A 14 -14.43 -6.73 -3.75
C GLN A 14 -14.31 -6.41 -2.26
N ARG A 15 -13.79 -7.36 -1.47
CA ARG A 15 -13.60 -7.18 -0.03
C ARG A 15 -12.37 -6.30 0.19
N ARG A 16 -12.51 -5.24 0.98
CA ARG A 16 -11.46 -4.23 1.19
C ARG A 16 -10.77 -4.42 2.52
N VAL A 17 -9.45 -4.18 2.56
CA VAL A 17 -8.64 -4.27 3.77
C VAL A 17 -7.52 -3.24 3.78
N ILE A 18 -7.25 -2.66 4.94
CA ILE A 18 -6.15 -1.73 5.16
C ILE A 18 -5.11 -2.41 6.04
N VAL A 19 -3.84 -2.41 5.60
CA VAL A 19 -2.71 -2.93 6.36
C VAL A 19 -1.85 -1.75 6.82
N ILE A 20 -1.71 -1.59 8.13
CA ILE A 20 -0.88 -0.53 8.74
C ILE A 20 0.50 -1.12 9.03
N GLY A 21 1.54 -0.51 8.46
CA GLY A 21 2.92 -0.97 8.54
C GLY A 21 3.40 -1.66 7.25
N ALA A 22 4.42 -1.12 6.59
CA ALA A 22 5.09 -1.74 5.43
C ALA A 22 6.39 -2.46 5.82
N GLY A 23 6.45 -2.99 7.05
CA GLY A 23 7.47 -3.97 7.42
C GLY A 23 7.21 -5.35 6.81
N MET A 24 8.10 -6.31 7.07
CA MET A 24 8.01 -7.67 6.50
C MET A 24 6.66 -8.35 6.75
N ALA A 25 6.15 -8.27 7.98
CA ALA A 25 4.86 -8.85 8.34
C ALA A 25 3.68 -8.17 7.63
N GLY A 26 3.74 -6.85 7.47
CA GLY A 26 2.69 -6.07 6.81
C GLY A 26 2.63 -6.37 5.31
N LEU A 27 3.77 -6.41 4.64
CA LEU A 27 3.84 -6.77 3.22
C LEU A 27 3.46 -8.24 2.98
N ALA A 28 3.88 -9.16 3.85
CA ALA A 28 3.47 -10.57 3.75
C ALA A 28 1.95 -10.72 3.89
N THR A 29 1.34 -9.99 4.84
CA THR A 29 -0.11 -9.96 5.05
C THR A 29 -0.83 -9.37 3.85
N ALA A 30 -0.34 -8.25 3.32
CA ALA A 30 -0.90 -7.60 2.14
C ALA A 30 -0.86 -8.51 0.90
N LEU A 31 0.27 -9.18 0.66
CA LEU A 31 0.43 -10.12 -0.45
C LEU A 31 -0.51 -11.33 -0.33
N ARG A 32 -0.73 -11.82 0.88
CA ARG A 32 -1.65 -12.93 1.10
C ARG A 32 -3.10 -12.51 0.82
N LEU A 33 -3.52 -11.38 1.38
CA LEU A 33 -4.88 -10.86 1.20
C LEU A 33 -5.17 -10.52 -0.26
N HIS A 34 -4.20 -9.95 -0.97
CA HIS A 34 -4.34 -9.69 -2.40
C HIS A 34 -4.54 -10.98 -3.21
N ARG A 35 -3.78 -12.05 -2.90
CA ARG A 35 -3.97 -13.38 -3.52
C ARG A 35 -5.32 -13.99 -3.20
N ASP A 36 -5.86 -13.70 -2.02
CA ASP A 36 -7.19 -14.15 -1.60
C ASP A 36 -8.33 -13.28 -2.21
N GLY A 37 -8.00 -12.36 -3.13
CA GLY A 37 -8.95 -11.54 -3.88
C GLY A 37 -9.45 -10.31 -3.14
N TRP A 38 -8.67 -9.82 -2.17
CA TRP A 38 -8.97 -8.56 -1.48
C TRP A 38 -8.36 -7.37 -2.19
N ASP A 39 -9.06 -6.25 -2.11
CA ASP A 39 -8.54 -4.92 -2.44
C ASP A 39 -7.78 -4.38 -1.22
N VAL A 40 -6.45 -4.34 -1.33
CA VAL A 40 -5.53 -4.10 -0.21
C VAL A 40 -4.90 -2.72 -0.32
N LEU A 41 -5.05 -1.90 0.72
CA LEU A 41 -4.33 -0.64 0.89
C LEU A 41 -3.27 -0.77 2.00
N VAL A 42 -1.99 -0.58 1.68
CA VAL A 42 -0.92 -0.55 2.68
C VAL A 42 -0.59 0.90 3.05
N VAL A 43 -0.54 1.19 4.35
CA VAL A 43 -0.20 2.51 4.88
C VAL A 43 1.03 2.38 5.77
N GLU A 44 2.10 3.09 5.45
CA GLU A 44 3.32 3.19 6.26
C GLU A 44 3.60 4.66 6.57
N ARG A 45 4.23 4.91 7.72
CA ARG A 45 4.72 6.25 8.02
C ARG A 45 5.89 6.55 7.10
N ALA A 46 5.75 7.56 6.24
CA ALA A 46 6.89 8.10 5.52
C ALA A 46 7.95 8.57 6.53
N ARG A 47 9.11 7.91 6.56
CA ARG A 47 10.30 8.54 7.11
C ARG A 47 10.78 9.51 6.06
N LEU A 48 10.69 10.81 6.32
CA LEU A 48 11.55 11.77 5.63
C LEU A 48 12.98 11.30 5.90
N ALA A 49 13.64 10.71 4.90
CA ALA A 49 15.08 10.59 4.94
C ALA A 49 15.58 12.02 5.03
N ALA A 50 16.02 12.42 6.22
CA ALA A 50 16.57 13.74 6.43
C ALA A 50 17.65 13.93 5.38
N ALA A 51 17.51 14.97 4.55
CA ALA A 51 18.61 15.51 3.77
C ALA A 51 19.64 16.16 4.72
N ALA A 52 20.10 15.42 5.73
CA ALA A 52 21.32 15.65 6.49
C ALA A 52 22.53 15.18 5.68
N ALA A 53 22.46 15.32 4.35
CA ALA A 53 23.54 15.03 3.43
C ALA A 53 23.41 16.01 2.27
N THR A 54 23.71 17.29 2.53
CA THR A 54 24.39 18.25 1.66
C THR A 54 24.27 19.62 2.32
N TRP A 55 25.29 19.97 3.12
CA TRP A 55 25.82 21.33 3.12
C TRP A 55 26.58 21.57 1.82
#